data_AF-A0A967TFB6-F1
#
_entry.id   AF-A0A967TFB6-F1
#
_cell.length_a   1.000
_cell.length_b   1.000
_cell.length_c   1.000
_cell.angle_alpha   90.00
_cell.angle_beta   90.00
_cell.angle_gamma   90.00
#
_symmetry.space_group_name_H-M   'P 1'
#
loop_
_entity.id
_entity.type
_entity.pdbx_description
1 polymer ?
#
loop_
_entity_poly.entity_id
_entity_poly.type
_entity_poly.pdbx_seq_one_letter_code
_entity_poly.pdbx_strand_id
1 'polypeptide(L)'
;YHAADLYLRTDRYEAAIIYYDLTIDKYPETTWAQRALVDEIKTYNTYAGRSVPSKQRERYQKAVEAYEKFVQLYPNGEYRQQAEEYVDEARSALADLPEETPVAEEDGENLQADVEGES
;
A
#
# COMPACT_ATOMS: atom_id res chain seq x y z
N TYR A 1 2.67 4.90 18.62
CA TYR A 1 1.27 5.19 18.27
C TYR A 1 1.01 6.68 18.07
N HIS A 2 0.97 7.54 19.10
CA HIS A 2 0.58 8.96 18.93
C HIS A 2 1.39 9.78 17.91
N ALA A 3 2.68 9.47 17.74
CA ALA A 3 3.49 10.10 16.69
C ALA A 3 2.97 9.74 15.28
N ALA A 4 2.53 8.49 15.06
CA ALA A 4 1.92 8.07 13.79
C ALA A 4 0.61 8.82 13.53
N ASP A 5 -0.25 8.94 14.54
CA ASP A 5 -1.51 9.71 14.43
C ASP A 5 -1.25 11.18 14.07
N LEU A 6 -0.24 11.81 14.68
CA LEU A 6 0.17 13.16 14.32
C LEU A 6 0.64 13.25 12.85
N TYR A 7 1.42 12.29 12.38
CA TYR A 7 1.87 12.25 10.99
C TYR A 7 0.71 12.05 10.01
N LEU A 8 -0.24 11.16 10.32
CA LEU A 8 -1.44 10.94 9.52
C LEU A 8 -2.25 12.24 9.42
N ARG A 9 -2.48 12.93 10.55
CA ARG A 9 -3.24 14.20 10.61
C ARG A 9 -2.56 15.36 9.88
N THR A 10 -1.27 15.23 9.59
CA THR A 10 -0.48 16.22 8.84
C THR A 10 -0.12 15.72 7.44
N ASP A 11 -0.84 14.70 6.95
CA ASP A 11 -0.72 14.11 5.62
C ASP A 11 0.68 13.53 5.30
N ARG A 12 1.47 13.20 6.33
CA ARG A 12 2.78 12.55 6.20
C ARG A 12 2.64 11.03 6.29
N TYR A 13 2.04 10.43 5.26
CA TYR A 13 1.62 9.02 5.29
C TYR A 13 2.76 8.03 5.52
N GLU A 14 3.89 8.18 4.82
CA GLU A 14 5.05 7.28 4.98
C GLU A 14 5.58 7.31 6.42
N ALA A 15 5.65 8.49 7.03
CA ALA A 15 6.06 8.63 8.42
C ALA A 15 5.02 8.03 9.37
N ALA A 16 3.72 8.18 9.09
CA ALA A 16 2.67 7.55 9.88
C ALA A 16 2.81 6.02 9.87
N ILE A 17 2.96 5.41 8.68
CA ILE A 17 3.17 3.97 8.49
C ILE A 17 4.38 3.48 9.31
N ILE A 18 5.55 4.11 9.15
CA ILE A 18 6.77 3.73 9.89
C ILE A 18 6.54 3.71 11.40
N TYR A 19 5.81 4.68 11.94
CA TYR A 19 5.56 4.75 13.38
C TYR A 19 4.42 3.83 13.85
N TYR A 20 3.49 3.44 12.98
CA TYR A 20 2.53 2.37 13.25
C TYR A 20 3.25 1.02 13.30
N ASP A 21 4.06 0.68 12.30
CA ASP A 21 4.90 -0.52 12.29
C ASP A 21 5.78 -0.60 13.55
N LEU A 22 6.46 0.50 13.91
CA LEU A 22 7.24 0.55 15.15
C LEU A 22 6.41 0.24 16.41
N THR A 23 5.14 0.62 16.42
CA THR A 23 4.22 0.31 17.54
C THR A 23 3.89 -1.17 17.56
N ILE A 24 3.60 -1.75 16.40
CA ILE A 24 3.26 -3.16 16.23
C ILE A 24 4.44 -4.03 16.65
N ASP A 25 5.64 -3.70 16.20
CA ASP A 25 6.86 -4.48 16.47
C ASP A 25 7.28 -4.41 17.95
N LYS A 26 7.16 -3.23 18.57
CA LYS A 26 7.59 -3.04 19.97
C LYS A 26 6.59 -3.53 20.99
N TYR A 27 5.29 -3.49 20.67
CA TYR A 27 4.22 -3.73 21.63
C TYR A 27 3.10 -4.63 21.07
N PRO A 28 3.42 -5.78 20.46
CA PRO A 28 2.46 -6.59 19.68
C PRO A 28 1.24 -7.06 20.49
N GLU A 29 1.41 -7.35 21.78
CA GLU A 29 0.33 -7.84 22.64
C GLU A 29 -0.66 -6.75 23.10
N THR A 30 -0.44 -5.49 22.72
CA THR A 30 -1.24 -4.36 23.20
C THR A 30 -2.40 -4.03 22.26
N THR A 31 -3.48 -3.49 22.82
CA THR A 31 -4.57 -2.93 22.02
C THR A 31 -4.10 -1.78 21.11
N TRP A 32 -2.99 -1.12 21.45
CA TRP A 32 -2.35 -0.11 20.59
C TRP A 32 -1.73 -0.70 19.33
N ALA A 33 -1.18 -1.92 19.37
CA ALA A 33 -0.67 -2.58 18.18
C ALA A 33 -1.80 -3.06 17.26
N GLN A 34 -2.89 -3.58 17.84
CA GLN A 34 -4.10 -3.89 17.07
C GLN A 34 -4.64 -2.65 16.36
N ARG A 35 -4.79 -1.55 17.10
CA ARG A 35 -5.25 -0.27 16.56
C ARG A 35 -4.28 0.31 15.52
N ALA A 36 -2.97 0.19 15.74
CA ALA A 36 -1.95 0.64 14.80
C ALA A 36 -2.08 -0.04 13.43
N LEU A 37 -2.32 -1.36 13.38
CA LEU A 37 -2.58 -2.05 12.12
C LEU A 37 -3.84 -1.54 11.43
N VAL A 38 -4.93 -1.32 12.18
CA VAL A 38 -6.17 -0.79 11.59
C VAL A 38 -5.98 0.61 11.02
N ASP A 39 -5.27 1.48 11.74
CA ASP A 39 -4.96 2.84 11.27
C ASP A 39 -3.94 2.83 10.13
N GLU A 40 -3.08 1.82 10.04
CA GLU A 40 -2.16 1.63 8.91
C GLU A 40 -2.93 1.28 7.63
N ILE A 41 -3.93 0.37 7.67
CA ILE A 41 -4.82 0.08 6.54
C ILE A 41 -5.47 1.37 6.04
N LYS A 42 -6.07 2.15 6.95
CA LYS A 42 -6.68 3.45 6.65
C LYS A 42 -5.68 4.45 6.06
N THR A 43 -4.46 4.47 6.58
CA THR A 43 -3.39 5.36 6.11
C THR A 43 -3.02 5.02 4.68
N TYR A 44 -2.89 3.73 4.34
CA TYR A 44 -2.65 3.28 2.97
C TYR A 44 -3.80 3.66 2.02
N ASN A 45 -5.07 3.49 2.42
CA ASN A 45 -6.22 3.93 1.63
C ASN A 45 -6.17 5.44 1.35
N THR A 46 -5.93 6.24 2.41
CA THR A 46 -5.85 7.69 2.30
C THR A 46 -4.69 8.11 1.40
N TYR A 47 -3.54 7.45 1.55
CA TYR A 47 -2.36 7.72 0.74
C TYR A 47 -2.63 7.38 -0.72
N ALA A 48 -3.19 6.20 -1.01
CA ALA A 48 -3.57 5.76 -2.34
C ALA A 48 -4.53 6.75 -3.01
N GLY A 49 -5.61 7.18 -2.34
CA GLY A 49 -6.56 8.15 -2.89
C GLY A 49 -5.97 9.51 -3.28
N ARG A 50 -4.81 9.89 -2.72
CA ARG A 50 -4.08 11.12 -3.04
C ARG A 50 -2.89 10.91 -3.98
N SER A 51 -2.77 9.71 -4.55
CA SER A 51 -1.64 9.30 -5.37
C SER A 51 -1.92 9.45 -6.87
N VAL A 52 -0.86 9.52 -7.66
CA VAL A 52 -0.95 9.31 -9.11
C VAL A 52 -1.39 7.87 -9.42
N PRO A 53 -2.13 7.62 -10.51
CA PRO A 53 -2.68 6.29 -10.84
C PRO A 53 -1.66 5.15 -10.76
N SER A 54 -0.44 5.37 -11.26
CA SER A 54 0.66 4.39 -11.24
C SER A 54 1.13 3.96 -9.84
N LYS A 55 0.69 4.67 -8.79
CA LYS A 55 1.00 4.35 -7.39
C LYS A 55 -0.22 3.97 -6.56
N GLN A 56 -1.43 4.17 -7.08
CA GLN A 56 -2.67 3.84 -6.35
C GLN A 56 -2.75 2.34 -6.08
N ARG A 57 -2.49 1.51 -7.11
CA ARG A 57 -2.55 0.05 -7.02
C ARG A 57 -1.61 -0.50 -5.94
N GLU A 58 -0.33 -0.12 -5.98
CA GLU A 58 0.67 -0.51 -4.99
C GLU A 58 0.21 -0.17 -3.55
N ARG A 59 -0.33 1.03 -3.34
CA ARG A 59 -0.74 1.51 -2.01
C ARG A 59 -2.00 0.82 -1.50
N TYR A 60 -3.00 0.58 -2.34
CA TYR A 60 -4.17 -0.21 -1.93
C TYR A 60 -3.81 -1.68 -1.66
N GLN A 61 -2.89 -2.27 -2.42
CA GLN A 61 -2.37 -3.61 -2.13
C GLN A 61 -1.73 -3.67 -0.74
N LYS A 62 -0.96 -2.64 -0.36
CA LYS A 62 -0.41 -2.53 0.99
C LYS A 62 -1.46 -2.44 2.09
N ALA A 63 -2.60 -1.79 1.83
CA ALA A 63 -3.73 -1.81 2.76
C ALA A 63 -4.29 -3.23 2.97
N VAL A 64 -4.39 -4.02 1.90
CA VAL A 64 -4.82 -5.42 1.97
C VAL A 64 -3.80 -6.29 2.71
N GLU A 65 -2.50 -6.13 2.45
CA GLU A 65 -1.43 -6.83 3.17
C GLU A 65 -1.47 -6.52 4.69
N ALA A 66 -1.68 -5.25 5.06
CA ALA A 66 -1.81 -4.84 6.46
C ALA A 66 -3.04 -5.48 7.14
N TYR A 67 -4.16 -5.61 6.42
CA TYR A 67 -5.33 -6.34 6.89
C TYR A 67 -5.05 -7.84 7.07
N GLU A 68 -4.35 -8.48 6.15
CA GLU A 68 -3.96 -9.88 6.26
C GLU A 68 -3.07 -10.12 7.49
N LYS A 69 -2.11 -9.21 7.74
CA LYS A 69 -1.31 -9.19 8.97
C LYS A 69 -2.19 -9.04 10.21
N PHE A 70 -3.20 -8.16 10.19
CA PHE A 70 -4.13 -7.98 11.30
C PHE A 70 -4.89 -9.27 11.64
N VAL A 71 -5.49 -9.95 10.65
CA VAL A 71 -6.27 -11.17 10.92
C VAL A 71 -5.40 -12.35 11.36
N GLN A 72 -4.14 -12.39 10.92
CA GLN A 72 -3.17 -13.41 11.35
C GLN A 72 -2.73 -13.20 12.81
N LEU A 73 -2.40 -11.96 13.18
CA LEU A 73 -1.91 -11.64 14.53
C LEU A 73 -3.04 -11.53 15.56
N TYR A 74 -4.20 -11.03 15.14
CA TYR A 74 -5.32 -10.69 16.03
C TYR A 74 -6.66 -11.29 15.53
N PRO A 75 -6.79 -12.63 15.46
CA PRO A 75 -7.98 -13.28 14.93
C PRO A 75 -9.27 -12.94 15.70
N ASN A 76 -9.19 -12.56 16.97
CA ASN A 76 -10.34 -12.08 17.76
C ASN A 76 -10.13 -10.63 18.24
N GLY A 77 -9.38 -9.83 17.46
CA GLY A 77 -9.04 -8.45 17.82
C GLY A 77 -10.27 -7.54 17.93
N GLU A 78 -10.21 -6.61 18.87
CA GLU A 78 -11.31 -5.68 19.17
C GLU A 78 -11.69 -4.80 17.96
N TYR A 79 -10.71 -4.53 17.10
CA TYR A 79 -10.86 -3.64 15.94
C TYR A 79 -11.20 -4.37 14.63
N ARG A 80 -11.61 -5.65 14.70
CA ARG A 80 -11.87 -6.49 13.51
C ARG A 80 -12.83 -5.85 12.52
N GLN A 81 -13.97 -5.35 13.00
CA GLN A 81 -14.99 -4.75 12.13
C GLN A 81 -14.43 -3.53 11.37
N GLN A 82 -13.66 -2.68 12.03
CA GLN A 82 -13.05 -1.51 11.37
C GLN A 82 -11.97 -1.90 10.37
N ALA A 83 -11.20 -2.95 10.66
CA ALA A 83 -10.22 -3.49 9.72
C ALA A 83 -10.91 -4.04 8.46
N GLU A 84 -12.04 -4.73 8.63
CA GLU A 84 -12.89 -5.25 7.55
C GLU A 84 -13.47 -4.12 6.69
N GLU A 85 -14.00 -3.06 7.31
CA GLU A 85 -14.49 -1.87 6.60
C GLU A 85 -13.40 -1.24 5.71
N TYR A 86 -12.19 -1.01 6.25
CA TYR A 86 -11.12 -0.37 5.48
C TYR A 86 -10.52 -1.28 4.40
N VAL A 87 -10.43 -2.59 4.61
CA VAL A 87 -9.94 -3.49 3.55
C VAL A 87 -10.95 -3.62 2.41
N ASP A 88 -12.24 -3.57 2.70
CA ASP A 88 -13.27 -3.60 1.67
C ASP A 88 -13.24 -2.33 0.80
N GLU A 89 -12.99 -1.16 1.40
CA GLU A 89 -12.70 0.07 0.64
C GLU A 89 -11.50 -0.12 -0.30
N ALA A 90 -10.39 -0.69 0.21
CA ALA A 90 -9.17 -0.91 -0.58
C ALA A 90 -9.42 -1.87 -1.76
N ARG A 91 -10.15 -2.96 -1.51
CA ARG A 91 -10.50 -3.97 -2.53
C ARG A 91 -11.43 -3.41 -3.59
N SER A 92 -12.42 -2.61 -3.20
CA SER A 92 -13.29 -1.93 -4.16
C SER A 92 -12.47 -0.99 -5.04
N ALA A 93 -11.60 -0.17 -4.45
CA ALA A 93 -10.75 0.75 -5.20
C ALA A 93 -9.80 -0.01 -6.16
N LEU A 94 -9.25 -1.15 -5.75
CA LEU A 94 -8.43 -2.00 -6.62
C LEU A 94 -9.21 -2.56 -7.82
N ALA A 95 -10.48 -2.93 -7.62
CA ALA A 95 -11.33 -3.44 -8.69
C ALA A 95 -11.71 -2.34 -9.71
N ASP A 96 -11.80 -1.09 -9.26
CA ASP A 96 -12.12 0.06 -10.11
C ASP A 96 -10.89 0.61 -10.88
N LEU A 97 -9.67 0.26 -10.45
CA LEU A 97 -8.46 0.68 -11.15
C LEU A 97 -8.29 -0.08 -12.47
N PRO A 98 -7.92 0.63 -13.57
CA PRO A 98 -7.61 -0.05 -14.82
C PRO A 98 -6.48 -1.06 -14.59
N GLU A 99 -6.59 -2.21 -15.27
CA GLU A 99 -5.49 -3.17 -15.38
C GLU A 99 -4.26 -2.40 -15.89
N GLU A 100 -3.10 -2.64 -15.27
CA GLU A 100 -1.86 -2.08 -15.81
C GLU A 100 -1.70 -2.65 -17.21
N THR A 101 -1.84 -1.80 -18.24
CA THR A 101 -1.40 -2.17 -19.57
C THR A 101 0.08 -2.51 -19.43
N PRO A 102 0.52 -3.73 -19.80
CA PRO A 102 1.95 -4.03 -19.81
C PRO A 102 2.58 -2.92 -20.63
N VAL A 103 3.48 -2.15 -20.02
CA VAL A 103 4.30 -1.21 -20.76
C VAL A 103 5.05 -2.12 -21.72
N ALA A 104 4.66 -2.11 -23.00
CA ALA A 104 5.41 -2.79 -24.03
C ALA A 104 6.82 -2.24 -23.87
N GLU A 105 7.77 -3.10 -23.48
CA GLU A 105 9.17 -2.77 -23.61
C GLU A 105 9.33 -2.43 -25.08
N GLU A 106 9.52 -1.14 -25.38
CA GLU A 106 9.85 -0.72 -26.74
C GLU A 106 11.20 -1.39 -27.03
N ASP A 107 11.11 -2.51 -27.72
CA ASP A 107 12.22 -3.25 -28.29
C ASP A 107 13.13 -2.22 -28.98
N GLY A 108 14.34 -2.05 -28.43
CA GLY A 108 15.36 -1.21 -29.03
C GLY A 108 15.55 -1.62 -30.47
N GLU A 109 15.09 -0.77 -31.38
CA GLU A 109 15.17 -0.99 -32.82
C GLU A 109 16.60 -1.34 -33.23
N ASN A 110 16.69 -2.52 -33.84
CA ASN A 110 17.80 -3.05 -34.58
C ASN A 110 18.24 -2.07 -35.69
N LEU A 111 19.42 -1.46 -35.55
CA LEU A 111 20.14 -0.85 -36.66
C LEU A 111 21.23 -1.80 -37.16
N GLN A 112 20.83 -2.81 -37.91
CA GLN A 112 21.67 -3.32 -39.00
C GLN A 112 21.44 -2.42 -40.21
N ALA A 113 22.43 -1.59 -40.52
CA ALA A 113 22.61 -1.04 -41.84
C ALA A 113 23.95 -1.58 -42.36
N ASP A 114 23.84 -2.61 -43.20
CA ASP A 114 24.87 -3.04 -44.11
C ASP A 114 25.40 -1.83 -44.89
N VAL A 115 26.71 -1.57 -44.80
CA VAL A 115 27.41 -0.78 -45.81
C VAL A 115 28.24 -1.74 -46.62
N GLU A 116 27.63 -2.05 -47.76
CA GLU A 116 28.13 -2.62 -49.00
C GLU A 116 29.65 -2.54 -49.20
N GLY A 117 30.20 -3.65 -49.67
CA GLY A 117 31.50 -3.64 -50.33
C GLY A 117 31.40 -3.01 -51.71
N GLU A 118 32.34 -2.13 -52.02
CA GLU A 118 32.76 -1.85 -53.39
C GLU A 118 34.29 -1.76 -53.46
N SER A 119 34.85 -2.62 -54.31
CA SER A 119 36.16 -2.65 -54.99
C SER A 119 37.46 -2.47 -54.20
#